data_AF-A0A2M8Q9F4-F1
#
_entry.id   AF-A0A2M8Q9F4-F1
#
_cell.length_a   1.000
_cell.length_b   1.000
_cell.length_c   1.000
_cell.angle_alpha   90.00
_cell.angle_beta   90.00
_cell.angle_gamma   90.00
#
_symmetry.space_group_name_H-M   'P 1'
#
loop_
_entity.id
_entity.type
_entity.pdbx_description
1 polymer ?
#
loop_
_entity_poly.entity_id
_entity_poly.type
_entity_poly.pdbx_seq_one_letter_code
_entity_poly.pdbx_strand_id
1 'polypeptide(L)'
;MLPFEQWLLIAIIAGSTALYVTNRLPTEVTATATIVTLMATGLLSPAEALSGFSSTATITVAAMFVLSAGLMRTGALEVATIYLGRFARGSARRLLLLLALVETPASAFMN
;
A
#
# COMPACT_ATOMS: atom_id res chain seq x y z
N MET A 1 -11.20 -32.23 -12.18
CA MET A 1 -10.41 -32.25 -10.93
C MET A 1 -9.33 -31.19 -11.09
N LEU A 2 -9.09 -30.34 -10.08
CA LEU A 2 -8.05 -29.31 -10.20
C LEU A 2 -6.66 -30.00 -10.28
N PRO A 3 -5.74 -29.54 -11.15
CA PRO A 3 -4.36 -30.02 -11.20
C PRO A 3 -3.65 -29.81 -9.85
N PHE A 4 -2.63 -30.62 -9.57
CA PHE A 4 -1.83 -30.51 -8.34
C PHE A 4 -1.25 -29.10 -8.12
N GLU A 5 -0.84 -28.43 -9.19
CA GLU A 5 -0.31 -27.06 -9.16
C GLU A 5 -1.32 -26.05 -8.60
N GLN A 6 -2.61 -26.20 -8.92
CA GLN A 6 -3.65 -25.29 -8.44
C GLN A 6 -3.91 -25.50 -6.94
N TRP A 7 -3.86 -26.74 -6.47
CA TRP A 7 -3.96 -27.03 -5.03
C TRP A 7 -2.77 -26.45 -4.25
N LEU A 8 -1.56 -26.57 -4.81
CA LEU A 8 -0.36 -25.99 -4.22
C LEU A 8 -0.44 -24.46 -4.16
N LEU A 9 -0.88 -23.82 -5.24
CA LEU A 9 -1.09 -22.36 -5.27
C LEU A 9 -2.08 -21.91 -4.20
N ILE A 10 -3.23 -22.59 -4.08
CA ILE A 10 -4.25 -22.27 -3.06
C ILE A 10 -3.65 -22.42 -1.65
N ALA A 11 -2.86 -23.46 -1.39
CA ALA A 11 -2.20 -23.65 -0.11
C ALA A 11 -1.21 -22.51 0.22
N ILE A 12 -0.45 -22.04 -0.77
CA ILE A 12 0.47 -20.91 -0.62
C ILE A 12 -0.31 -19.62 -0.33
N ILE A 13 -1.39 -19.34 -1.07
CA ILE A 13 -2.25 -18.16 -0.86
C ILE A 13 -2.89 -18.19 0.53
N ALA A 14 -3.42 -19.34 0.95
CA ALA A 14 -4.02 -19.50 2.27
C ALA A 14 -2.97 -19.29 3.38
N GLY A 15 -1.77 -19.85 3.21
CA GLY A 15 -0.66 -19.68 4.14
C GLY A 15 -0.19 -18.23 4.25
N SER A 16 0.04 -17.56 3.12
CA SER A 16 0.45 -16.14 3.10
C SER A 16 -0.63 -15.23 3.67
N THR A 17 -1.90 -15.47 3.35
CA THR A 17 -3.04 -14.74 3.92
C THR A 17 -3.11 -14.92 5.44
N ALA A 18 -2.93 -16.14 5.94
CA ALA A 18 -2.90 -16.38 7.39
C ALA A 18 -1.74 -15.63 8.06
N LEU A 19 -0.56 -15.60 7.44
CA LEU A 19 0.59 -14.82 7.92
C LEU A 19 0.29 -13.31 7.94
N TYR A 20 -0.33 -12.77 6.87
CA TYR A 20 -0.74 -11.37 6.81
C TYR A 20 -1.77 -11.01 7.89
N VAL A 21 -2.80 -11.84 8.10
CA VAL A 21 -3.84 -11.57 9.10
C VAL A 21 -3.28 -11.70 10.51
N THR A 22 -2.47 -12.72 10.77
CA THR A 22 -1.90 -12.96 12.11
C THR A 22 -0.77 -12.00 12.46
N ASN A 23 -0.22 -11.26 11.49
CA ASN A 23 0.90 -10.32 11.66
C ASN A 23 2.08 -10.90 12.46
N ARG A 24 2.29 -12.23 12.37
CA ARG A 24 3.35 -12.94 13.09
C ARG A 24 4.74 -12.57 12.58
N LEU A 25 4.84 -12.26 11.30
CA LEU A 25 6.04 -11.80 10.62
C LEU A 25 5.79 -10.40 10.05
N PRO A 26 6.85 -9.58 9.89
CA PRO A 26 6.74 -8.32 9.15
C PRO A 26 6.11 -8.56 7.77
N THR A 27 5.28 -7.62 7.34
CA THR A 27 4.55 -7.69 6.07
C THR A 27 5.51 -7.86 4.89
N GLU A 28 6.67 -7.21 4.95
CA GLU A 28 7.74 -7.26 3.96
C GLU A 28 8.39 -8.64 3.89
N VAL A 29 8.62 -9.26 5.06
CA VAL A 29 9.18 -10.61 5.17
C VAL A 29 8.18 -11.63 4.62
N THR A 30 6.89 -11.49 4.96
CA THR A 30 5.82 -12.36 4.46
C THR A 30 5.68 -12.26 2.94
N ALA A 31 5.72 -11.04 2.38
CA ALA A 31 5.66 -10.81 0.95
C ALA A 31 6.86 -11.46 0.23
N THR A 32 8.07 -11.22 0.72
CA THR A 32 9.30 -11.78 0.15
C THR A 32 9.31 -13.30 0.22
N ALA A 33 8.94 -13.87 1.38
CA ALA A 33 8.83 -15.32 1.54
C ALA A 33 7.82 -15.93 0.56
N THR A 34 6.66 -15.29 0.37
CA THR A 34 5.62 -15.75 -0.55
C THR A 34 6.15 -15.80 -1.99
N ILE A 35 6.82 -14.74 -2.46
CA ILE A 35 7.42 -14.70 -3.81
C ILE A 35 8.51 -15.79 -3.95
N VAL A 36 9.38 -15.94 -2.96
CA VAL A 36 10.43 -16.98 -2.95
C VAL A 36 9.82 -18.38 -2.99
N THR A 37 8.76 -18.65 -2.22
CA THR A 37 8.07 -19.94 -2.25
C THR A 37 7.44 -20.23 -3.61
N LEU A 38 6.79 -19.24 -4.24
CA LEU A 38 6.21 -19.40 -5.58
C LEU A 38 7.28 -19.70 -6.65
N MET A 39 8.44 -19.06 -6.57
CA MET A 39 9.56 -19.34 -7.47
C MET A 39 10.20 -20.71 -7.18
N ALA A 40 10.41 -21.05 -5.91
CA ALA A 40 11.02 -22.31 -5.50
C ALA A 40 10.17 -23.54 -5.87
N THR A 41 8.85 -23.38 -5.88
CA THR A 41 7.90 -24.42 -6.31
C THR A 41 7.74 -24.50 -7.82
N GLY A 42 8.36 -23.59 -8.59
CA GLY A 42 8.26 -23.53 -10.05
C GLY A 42 6.89 -23.06 -10.56
N LEU A 43 6.01 -22.57 -9.68
CA LEU A 43 4.70 -22.04 -10.06
C LEU A 43 4.81 -20.71 -10.80
N LEU A 44 5.88 -19.94 -10.56
CA LEU A 44 6.18 -18.70 -11.28
C LEU A 44 7.65 -18.71 -11.74
N SER A 45 7.89 -18.21 -12.95
CA SER A 45 9.23 -17.86 -13.40
C SER A 45 9.75 -16.62 -12.66
N PRO A 46 11.08 -16.39 -12.63
CA PRO A 46 11.65 -15.17 -12.03
C PRO A 46 11.11 -13.88 -12.64
N ALA A 47 10.83 -13.87 -13.95
CA ALA A 47 10.27 -12.71 -14.63
C ALA A 47 8.83 -12.42 -14.19
N GLU A 48 8.00 -13.45 -14.05
CA GLU A 48 6.63 -13.32 -13.56
C GLU A 48 6.58 -12.91 -12.10
N ALA A 49 7.46 -13.49 -11.26
CA ALA A 49 7.59 -13.13 -9.85
C ALA A 49 7.95 -11.64 -9.65
N LEU A 50 8.81 -11.09 -10.52
CA LEU A 50 9.20 -9.67 -10.45
C LEU A 50 8.22 -8.72 -11.15
N SER A 51 7.28 -9.22 -11.94
CA SER A 51 6.33 -8.40 -12.71
C SER A 51 5.43 -7.52 -11.82
N GLY A 52 5.22 -7.89 -10.55
CA GLY A 52 4.49 -7.07 -9.58
C GLY A 52 5.18 -5.74 -9.25
N PHE A 53 6.51 -5.67 -9.37
CA PHE A 53 7.27 -4.43 -9.10
C PHE A 53 7.11 -3.39 -10.21
N SER A 54 6.83 -3.81 -11.44
CA SER A 54 6.54 -2.92 -12.56
C SER A 54 5.05 -2.62 -12.72
N SER A 55 4.21 -3.03 -11.76
CA SER A 55 2.79 -2.74 -11.81
C SER A 55 2.51 -1.23 -11.70
N THR A 56 1.49 -0.77 -12.40
CA THR A 56 1.07 0.65 -12.34
C THR A 56 0.80 1.07 -10.90
N ALA A 57 0.15 0.21 -10.09
CA ALA A 57 -0.11 0.49 -8.69
C ALA A 57 1.18 0.70 -7.88
N THR A 58 2.17 -0.19 -8.02
CA THR A 58 3.48 -0.08 -7.34
C THR A 58 4.19 1.22 -7.72
N ILE A 59 4.20 1.56 -9.01
CA ILE A 59 4.84 2.78 -9.52
C ILE A 59 4.13 4.03 -9.01
N THR A 60 2.78 4.04 -8.98
CA THR A 60 2.00 5.16 -8.44
C THR A 60 2.33 5.39 -6.96
N VAL A 61 2.37 4.35 -6.14
CA VAL A 61 2.75 4.47 -4.72
C VAL A 61 4.17 5.02 -4.56
N ALA A 62 5.12 4.54 -5.37
CA ALA A 62 6.48 5.07 -5.38
C ALA A 62 6.52 6.57 -5.74
N ALA A 63 5.76 6.99 -6.75
CA ALA A 63 5.64 8.40 -7.13
C ALA A 63 5.01 9.24 -6.01
N MET A 64 3.99 8.71 -5.32
CA MET A 64 3.37 9.39 -4.17
C MET A 64 4.36 9.59 -3.01
N PHE A 65 5.26 8.63 -2.75
CA PHE A 65 6.34 8.83 -1.78
C PHE A 65 7.28 9.98 -2.17
N VAL A 66 7.65 10.07 -3.45
CA VAL A 66 8.48 11.18 -3.98
C VAL A 66 7.73 12.51 -3.86
N LEU A 67 6.45 12.56 -4.22
CA LEU A 67 5.61 13.76 -4.09
C LEU A 67 5.48 14.21 -2.63
N SER A 68 5.22 13.28 -1.71
CA SER A 68 5.15 13.55 -0.28
C SER A 68 6.46 14.13 0.25
N ALA A 69 7.60 13.53 -0.11
CA ALA A 69 8.91 14.05 0.25
C ALA A 69 9.16 15.45 -0.33
N GLY A 70 8.74 15.72 -1.56
CA GLY A 70 8.80 17.05 -2.18
C GLY A 70 7.95 18.09 -1.44
N LEU A 71 6.74 17.70 -1.02
CA LEU A 71 5.82 18.57 -0.30
C LEU A 71 6.34 18.93 1.11
N MET A 72 6.92 17.94 1.82
CA MET A 72 7.57 18.18 3.11
C MET A 72 8.80 19.07 2.96
N ARG A 73 9.65 18.84 1.96
CA ARG A 73 10.89 19.61 1.76
C ARG A 73 10.64 21.06 1.35
N THR A 74 9.52 21.34 0.68
CA THR A 74 9.14 22.70 0.25
C THR A 74 8.39 23.49 1.31
N GLY A 75 7.98 22.87 2.42
CA GLY A 75 7.15 23.51 3.44
C GLY A 75 5.68 23.69 3.03
N ALA A 76 5.28 23.18 1.86
CA ALA A 76 3.92 23.32 1.36
C ALA A 76 2.91 22.59 2.26
N LEU A 77 3.32 21.50 2.90
CA LEU A 77 2.51 20.77 3.87
C LEU A 77 2.26 21.61 5.15
N GLU A 78 3.27 22.31 5.67
CA GLU A 78 3.10 23.26 6.79
C GLU A 78 2.13 24.39 6.42
N VAL A 79 2.24 24.94 5.20
CA VAL A 79 1.34 26.01 4.75
C VAL A 79 -0.11 25.52 4.73
N ALA A 80 -0.36 24.34 4.14
CA ALA A 80 -1.71 23.74 4.07
C ALA A 80 -2.30 23.47 5.47
N THR A 81 -1.49 22.92 6.39
CA THR A 81 -1.93 22.63 7.77
C THR A 81 -2.22 23.90 8.57
N ILE A 82 -1.46 24.98 8.39
CA ILE A 82 -1.75 26.29 9.01
C ILE A 82 -3.10 26.83 8.53
N TYR A 83 -3.38 26.80 7.23
CA TYR A 83 -4.67 27.25 6.69
C TYR A 83 -5.83 26.44 7.29
N LEU A 84 -5.74 25.11 7.26
CA LEU A 84 -6.76 24.24 7.85
C LEU A 84 -6.97 24.50 9.35
N GLY A 85 -5.89 24.71 10.10
CA GLY A 85 -5.94 25.06 11.52
C GLY A 85 -6.65 26.39 11.79
N ARG A 86 -6.43 27.41 10.95
CA ARG A 86 -7.14 28.70 11.04
C ARG A 86 -8.64 28.53 10.82
N PHE A 87 -9.04 27.72 9.84
CA PHE A 87 -10.47 27.43 9.59
C PHE A 87 -11.12 26.58 10.71
N ALA A 88 -10.35 25.73 11.39
CA ALA A 88 -10.85 24.93 12.51
C ALA A 88 -11.16 25.75 13.77
N ARG A 89 -10.58 26.96 13.91
CA ARG A 89 -10.80 27.90 15.03
C ARG A 89 -10.62 27.24 16.41
N GLY A 90 -9.59 26.40 16.57
CA GLY A 90 -9.25 25.73 17.83
C GLY A 90 -10.10 24.50 18.19
N SER A 91 -11.07 24.11 17.35
CA SER A 91 -11.89 22.92 17.59
C SER A 91 -11.32 21.71 16.86
N ALA A 92 -10.88 20.68 17.61
CA ALA A 92 -10.40 19.42 17.05
C ALA A 92 -11.46 18.73 16.17
N ARG A 93 -12.73 18.75 16.58
CA ARG A 93 -13.84 18.17 15.79
C ARG A 93 -14.00 18.87 14.44
N ARG A 94 -13.87 20.20 14.39
CA ARG A 94 -13.94 20.95 13.13
C ARG A 94 -12.72 20.68 12.24
N LEU A 95 -11.53 20.56 12.82
CA LEU A 95 -10.33 20.22 12.07
C LEU A 95 -10.46 18.84 11.41
N LEU A 96 -10.92 17.82 12.15
CA LEU A 96 -11.15 16.48 11.62
C LEU A 96 -12.20 16.49 10.49
N LEU A 97 -13.28 17.24 10.65
CA LEU A 97 -14.29 17.40 9.59
C LEU A 97 -13.74 18.08 8.34
N LEU A 98 -12.91 19.12 8.51
CA LEU A 98 -12.26 19.81 7.39
C LEU A 98 -11.27 18.89 6.68
N LEU A 99 -10.48 18.12 7.43
CA LEU A 99 -9.56 17.13 6.86
C LEU A 99 -10.31 16.07 6.08
N ALA A 100 -11.39 15.49 6.64
CA ALA A 100 -12.22 14.53 5.91
C ALA A 100 -12.81 15.14 4.64
N LEU A 101 -13.34 16.37 4.70
CA LEU A 101 -13.94 17.04 3.55
C LEU A 101 -12.96 17.32 2.41
N VAL A 102 -11.68 17.54 2.74
CA VAL A 102 -10.62 17.78 1.75
C VAL A 102 -10.01 16.47 1.25
N GLU A 103 -9.77 15.51 2.14
CA GLU A 103 -9.11 14.23 1.84
C GLU A 103 -10.02 13.29 1.06
N THR A 104 -11.30 13.16 1.40
CA THR A 104 -12.23 12.24 0.72
C THR A 104 -12.37 12.50 -0.78
N PRO A 105 -12.59 13.74 -1.27
CA PRO A 105 -12.61 13.99 -2.70
C PRO A 105 -11.23 13.81 -3.33
N ALA A 106 -10.14 14.19 -2.65
CA ALA A 106 -8.79 13.97 -3.17
C ALA A 106 -8.46 12.48 -3.35
N SER A 107 -8.87 11.64 -2.40
CA SER A 107 -8.72 10.18 -2.42
C SER A 107 -9.46 9.53 -3.59
N ALA A 108 -10.66 10.01 -3.91
CA ALA A 108 -11.45 9.52 -5.05
C ALA A 108 -10.83 9.79 -6.43
N PHE A 109 -9.84 10.68 -6.53
CA PHE A 109 -9.06 10.86 -7.76
C PHE A 109 -7.74 10.07 -7.77
N MET A 110 -7.28 9.61 -6.60
CA MET A 110 -6.01 8.87 -6.45
C MET A 110 -6.21 7.35 -6.50
N ASN A 111 -7.41 6.85 -6.18
CA ASN A 111 -7.77 5.44 -6.10
C ASN A 111 -9.05 5.16 -6.91
#